data_AF-A0ABC8SR33-F1
#
_entry.id   AF-A0ABC8SR33-F1
#
_cell.length_a   1.000
_cell.length_b   1.000
_cell.length_c   1.000
_cell.angle_alpha   90.00
_cell.angle_beta   90.00
_cell.angle_gamma   90.00
#
_symmetry.space_group_name_H-M   'P 1'
#
loop_
_entity.id
_entity.type
_entity.pdbx_description
1 polymer ?
#
loop_
_entity_poly.entity_id
_entity_poly.type
_entity_poly.pdbx_seq_one_letter_code
_entity_poly.pdbx_strand_id
1 'polypeptide(L)'
;MGIFDGLPVSRDKAYLREELSKIDESWAAARFDSLPHVVHILTSKDRDGEAQFLKEQSDIIEEVVDEVVHAYHGGFNKAIQNYSQA
;
A
#
# COMPACT_ATOMS: atom_id res chain seq x y z
N MET A 1 12.77 -1.60 -10.11
CA MET A 1 12.28 -1.85 -8.74
C MET A 1 11.19 -0.84 -8.50
N GLY A 2 9.95 -1.29 -8.37
CA GLY A 2 8.83 -0.42 -8.00
C GLY A 2 8.97 0.04 -6.56
N ILE A 3 8.30 1.13 -6.22
CA ILE A 3 8.36 1.77 -4.89
C ILE A 3 7.94 0.84 -3.73
N PHE A 4 7.22 -0.24 -4.02
CA PHE A 4 6.75 -1.23 -3.05
C PHE A 4 7.53 -2.56 -3.07
N ASP A 5 8.58 -2.66 -3.88
CA ASP A 5 9.43 -3.85 -3.93
C ASP A 5 10.20 -3.99 -2.60
N GLY A 6 9.95 -5.09 -1.89
CA GLY A 6 10.61 -5.40 -0.61
C GLY A 6 9.71 -5.30 0.62
N LEU A 7 8.45 -4.88 0.48
CA LEU A 7 7.51 -4.94 1.60
C LEU A 7 7.28 -6.40 2.04
N PRO A 8 7.21 -6.68 3.36
CA PRO A 8 7.00 -8.01 3.94
C PRO A 8 5.55 -8.48 3.79
N VAL A 9 5.01 -8.45 2.57
CA VAL A 9 3.69 -8.98 2.24
C VAL A 9 3.76 -10.50 2.16
N SER A 10 2.90 -11.18 2.92
CA SER A 10 2.77 -12.64 2.94
C SER A 10 2.45 -13.21 1.55
N ARG A 11 2.85 -14.47 1.30
CA ARG A 11 2.52 -15.17 0.05
C ARG A 11 1.01 -15.33 -0.16
N ASP A 12 0.25 -15.50 0.92
CA ASP A 12 -1.20 -15.65 0.86
C ASP A 12 -1.91 -14.35 0.44
N LYS A 13 -1.20 -13.22 0.51
CA LYS A 13 -1.67 -11.90 0.08
C LYS A 13 -0.93 -11.38 -1.13
N ALA A 14 -0.56 -12.27 -2.05
CA ALA A 14 0.13 -11.91 -3.30
C ALA A 14 -0.64 -10.87 -4.13
N TYR A 15 -1.98 -10.86 -4.05
CA TYR A 15 -2.84 -9.87 -4.72
C TYR A 15 -2.50 -8.44 -4.33
N LEU A 16 -2.06 -8.18 -3.08
CA LEU A 16 -1.65 -6.83 -2.66
C LEU A 16 -0.47 -6.32 -3.48
N ARG A 17 0.46 -7.19 -3.88
CA ARG A 17 1.59 -6.80 -4.74
C ARG A 17 1.12 -6.42 -6.14
N GLU A 18 0.12 -7.14 -6.66
CA GLU A 18 -0.49 -6.84 -7.95
C GLU A 18 -1.25 -5.50 -7.89
N GLU A 19 -2.07 -5.28 -6.87
CA GLU A 19 -2.81 -4.02 -6.72
C GLU A 19 -1.87 -2.82 -6.49
N LEU A 20 -0.83 -2.98 -5.66
CA LEU A 20 0.19 -1.95 -5.46
C LEU A 20 0.92 -1.57 -6.76
N SER A 21 1.10 -2.52 -7.69
CA SER A 21 1.74 -2.26 -8.98
C SER A 21 0.89 -1.37 -9.91
N LYS A 22 -0.40 -1.24 -9.63
CA LYS A 22 -1.34 -0.38 -10.38
C LYS A 22 -1.37 1.06 -9.85
N ILE A 23 -0.72 1.33 -8.72
CA ILE A 23 -0.65 2.68 -8.15
C ILE A 23 0.39 3.49 -8.92
N ASP A 24 -0.02 4.66 -9.40
CA ASP A 24 0.87 5.55 -10.15
C ASP A 24 2.02 6.07 -9.27
N GLU A 25 3.25 6.07 -9.80
CA GLU A 25 4.43 6.52 -9.06
C GLU A 25 4.38 8.02 -8.67
N SER A 26 3.54 8.83 -9.34
CA SER A 26 3.31 10.23 -8.99
C SER A 26 2.82 10.43 -7.54
N TRP A 27 2.14 9.44 -6.96
CA TRP A 27 1.73 9.47 -5.55
C TRP A 27 2.92 9.39 -4.58
N ALA A 28 4.06 8.86 -5.02
CA ALA A 28 5.29 8.77 -4.23
C ALA A 28 6.29 9.91 -4.53
N ALA A 29 5.88 10.93 -5.29
CA ALA A 29 6.73 12.07 -5.59
C ALA A 29 7.13 12.81 -4.30
N ALA A 30 8.42 13.12 -4.16
CA ALA A 30 8.96 13.84 -3.00
C ALA A 30 8.28 15.20 -2.75
N ARG A 31 7.72 15.80 -3.80
CA ARG A 31 6.84 16.96 -3.71
C ARG A 31 5.52 16.60 -4.38
N PHE A 32 4.53 16.27 -3.56
CA PHE A 32 3.20 15.94 -4.03
C PHE A 32 2.47 17.19 -4.53
N ASP A 33 1.97 17.13 -5.77
CA ASP A 33 1.06 18.14 -6.35
C ASP A 33 -0.31 17.49 -6.53
N SER A 34 -1.27 17.90 -5.69
CA SER A 34 -2.60 17.30 -5.68
C SER A 34 -3.48 17.77 -6.85
N LEU A 35 -3.15 18.91 -7.47
CA LEU A 35 -4.05 19.55 -8.41
C LEU A 35 -4.32 18.70 -9.67
N PRO A 36 -3.32 18.07 -10.33
CA PRO A 36 -3.57 17.18 -11.46
C PRO A 36 -4.53 16.03 -11.14
N HIS A 37 -4.41 15.43 -9.95
CA HIS A 37 -5.27 14.32 -9.52
C HIS A 37 -6.72 14.75 -9.30
N VAL A 38 -6.92 15.90 -8.64
CA VAL A 38 -8.26 16.46 -8.42
C VAL A 38 -8.90 16.88 -9.74
N VAL A 39 -8.12 17.52 -10.63
CA VAL A 39 -8.60 17.92 -11.95
C VAL A 39 -9.00 16.70 -12.78
N HIS A 40 -8.22 15.61 -12.76
CA HIS A 40 -8.57 14.35 -13.43
C HIS A 40 -9.94 13.83 -12.99
N ILE A 41 -10.19 13.74 -11.68
CA ILE A 41 -11.49 13.29 -11.16
C ILE A 41 -12.62 14.24 -11.56
N LEU A 42 -12.44 15.55 -11.39
CA LEU A 42 -13.50 16.53 -11.69
C LEU A 42 -13.81 16.66 -13.18
N THR A 43 -12.84 16.38 -14.06
CA THR A 43 -13.01 16.42 -15.52
C THR A 43 -13.42 15.08 -16.12
N SER A 44 -13.36 13.99 -15.35
CA SER A 44 -13.82 12.67 -15.77
C SER A 44 -15.32 12.65 -16.09
N LYS A 45 -15.69 11.78 -17.03
CA LYS A 45 -17.09 11.46 -17.34
C LYS A 45 -17.75 10.66 -16.22
N ASP A 46 -16.97 9.85 -15.51
CA ASP A 46 -17.40 9.01 -14.39
C ASP A 46 -16.62 9.41 -13.14
N ARG A 47 -17.05 10.50 -12.50
CA ARG A 47 -16.36 11.07 -11.35
C ARG A 47 -16.44 10.15 -10.13
N ASP A 48 -17.60 9.53 -9.94
CA ASP A 48 -17.86 8.65 -8.81
C ASP A 48 -17.03 7.36 -8.95
N GLY A 49 -16.92 6.81 -10.16
CA GLY A 49 -16.04 5.68 -10.45
C GLY A 49 -14.56 5.98 -10.22
N GLU A 50 -14.05 7.13 -10.68
CA GLU A 50 -12.66 7.54 -10.45
C GLU A 50 -12.38 7.77 -8.95
N ALA A 51 -13.32 8.39 -8.23
CA ALA A 51 -13.20 8.58 -6.79
C ALA A 51 -13.24 7.26 -6.03
N GLN A 52 -14.11 6.33 -6.45
CA GLN A 52 -14.20 4.99 -5.88
C GLN A 52 -12.92 4.19 -6.12
N PHE A 53 -12.36 4.24 -7.33
CA PHE A 53 -11.09 3.60 -7.65
C PHE A 53 -9.94 4.16 -6.78
N LEU A 54 -9.89 5.48 -6.59
CA LEU A 54 -8.90 6.10 -5.70
C LEU A 54 -9.07 5.62 -4.24
N LYS A 55 -10.33 5.46 -3.79
CA LYS A 55 -10.62 4.93 -2.46
C LYS A 55 -10.16 3.48 -2.32
N GLU A 56 -10.41 2.64 -3.33
CA GLU A 56 -9.95 1.26 -3.35
C GLU A 56 -8.42 1.16 -3.29
N GLN A 57 -7.70 2.01 -4.04
CA GLN A 57 -6.24 2.08 -3.95
C GLN A 57 -5.76 2.48 -2.54
N SER A 58 -6.45 3.43 -1.90
CA SER A 58 -6.16 3.81 -0.51
C SER A 58 -6.36 2.63 0.46
N ASP A 59 -7.46 1.89 0.31
CA ASP A 59 -7.77 0.76 1.18
C ASP A 59 -6.74 -0.38 1.02
N ILE A 60 -6.24 -0.61 -0.19
CA ILE A 60 -5.12 -1.54 -0.43
C ILE A 60 -3.85 -1.10 0.29
N ILE A 61 -3.53 0.20 0.28
CA ILE A 61 -2.37 0.73 1.02
C ILE A 61 -2.54 0.49 2.52
N GLU A 62 -3.74 0.74 3.06
CA GLU A 62 -4.05 0.49 4.48
C GLU A 62 -3.84 -0.98 4.85
N GLU A 63 -4.32 -1.92 4.02
CA GLU A 63 -4.12 -3.35 4.27
C GLU A 63 -2.62 -3.74 4.26
N VAL A 64 -1.84 -3.14 3.36
CA VAL A 64 -0.40 -3.38 3.29
C VAL A 64 0.30 -2.84 4.54
N VAL A 65 -0.11 -1.67 5.05
CA VAL A 65 0.42 -1.11 6.30
C VAL A 65 0.14 -2.06 7.46
N ASP A 66 -1.07 -2.60 7.54
CA ASP A 66 -1.43 -3.60 8.54
C ASP A 66 -0.54 -4.84 8.45
N GLU A 67 -0.27 -5.36 7.25
CA GLU A 67 0.64 -6.50 7.05
C GLU A 67 2.06 -6.21 7.53
N VAL A 68 2.58 -5.00 7.27
CA VAL A 68 3.90 -4.59 7.75
C VAL A 68 3.94 -4.58 9.28
N VAL A 69 2.92 -4.04 9.92
CA VAL A 69 2.79 -4.01 11.38
C VAL A 69 2.70 -5.42 11.95
N HIS A 70 1.87 -6.28 11.36
CA HIS A 70 1.74 -7.69 11.77
C HIS A 70 3.07 -8.45 11.62
N ALA A 71 3.77 -8.26 10.50
CA ALA A 71 5.08 -8.88 10.26
C ALA A 71 6.12 -8.41 11.28
N TYR A 72 6.11 -7.12 11.64
CA TYR A 72 6.97 -6.57 12.68
C TYR A 72 6.69 -7.18 14.05
N HIS A 73 5.43 -7.20 14.49
CA HIS A 73 5.06 -7.82 15.77
C HIS A 73 5.36 -9.33 15.81
N GLY A 74 5.09 -10.04 14.72
CA GLY A 74 5.41 -11.46 14.59
C GLY A 74 6.91 -11.73 14.66
N GLY A 75 7.72 -10.90 13.99
CA GLY A 75 9.18 -10.97 14.03
C GLY A 75 9.73 -10.67 15.42
N PHE A 76 9.23 -9.61 16.06
CA PHE A 76 9.61 -9.22 17.43
C PHE A 76 9.30 -10.34 18.43
N ASN A 77 8.10 -10.90 18.39
CA ASN A 77 7.70 -11.99 19.29
C ASN A 77 8.58 -13.23 19.12
N LYS A 78 8.93 -13.60 17.87
CA LYS A 78 9.86 -14.70 17.60
C LYS A 78 11.26 -14.43 18.14
N ALA A 79 11.76 -13.20 18.00
CA ALA A 79 13.06 -12.82 18.52
C ALA A 79 13.09 -12.94 20.06
N ILE A 80 12.09 -12.40 20.77
CA ILE A 80 11.98 -12.51 22.24
C ILE A 80 11.92 -13.99 22.68
N GLN A 81 11.13 -14.82 22.01
CA GLN A 81 11.03 -16.25 22.31
C GLN A 81 12.39 -16.96 22.21
N ASN A 82 13.16 -16.67 21.15
CA ASN A 82 14.49 -17.25 20.96
C ASN A 82 15.49 -16.84 22.05
N TYR A 83 15.41 -15.61 22.57
CA TYR A 83 16.23 -15.16 23.70
C TYR A 83 15.76 -15.72 25.05
N SER A 84 14.46 -16.01 25.22
CA SER A 84 13.93 -16.58 26.46
C SER A 84 14.19 -18.08 26.64
N GLN A 85 14.57 -18.76 25.55
CA GLN A 85 14.84 -20.21 25.48
C GLN A 85 16.35 -20.53 25.41
N ALA A 86 17.21 -19.51 25.35
CA ALA A 86 18.67 -19.61 25.36
C ALA A 86 19.24 -19.39 26.76
#